data_AF-X1AEL8-F1
#
_entry.id   AF-X1AEL8-F1
#
_cell.length_a   1.000
_cell.length_b   1.000
_cell.length_c   1.000
_cell.angle_alpha   90.00
_cell.angle_beta   90.00
_cell.angle_gamma   90.00
#
_symmetry.space_group_name_H-M   'P 1'
#
loop_
_entity.id
_entity.type
_entity.pdbx_description
1 polymer ?
#
loop_
_entity_poly.entity_id
_entity_poly.type
_entity_poly.pdbx_seq_one_letter_code
_entity_poly.pdbx_strand_id
1 'polypeptide(L)'
;MKSPLIINLFGGPGTGKSTIASGIFCLLKLHGVNTEYVTEFPKDLTWEESYKTLLDQYYITTSQHHRVWRLIGKVDIIVTDAPFLLGLVYEETNNYFKQSVLKIFNNYNNINYLLNGDVKYMESGRNQTKQEAQEIDEK
;
A
#
# COMPACT_ATOMS: atom_id res chain seq x y z
N MET A 1 14.68 -17.51 9.48
CA MET A 1 14.08 -16.24 9.97
C MET A 1 12.58 -16.33 9.80
N LYS A 2 11.79 -15.78 10.73
CA LYS A 2 10.32 -15.80 10.62
C LYS A 2 9.91 -14.95 9.41
N SER A 3 9.18 -15.54 8.46
CA SER A 3 8.62 -14.82 7.32
C SER A 3 7.20 -14.39 7.68
N PRO A 4 6.92 -13.08 7.87
CA PRO A 4 5.56 -12.63 8.19
C PRO A 4 4.60 -12.91 7.03
N LEU A 5 3.33 -13.16 7.35
CA LEU A 5 2.26 -13.06 6.37
C LEU A 5 1.98 -11.57 6.10
N ILE A 6 1.96 -11.16 4.84
CA ILE A 6 1.64 -9.80 4.43
C ILE A 6 0.23 -9.77 3.85
N ILE A 7 -0.68 -9.09 4.55
CA ILE A 7 -2.04 -8.84 4.09
C ILE A 7 -2.04 -7.53 3.30
N ASN A 8 -2.19 -7.66 1.98
CA ASN A 8 -2.21 -6.56 1.04
C ASN A 8 -3.66 -6.22 0.66
N LEU A 9 -4.12 -5.01 0.97
CA LEU A 9 -5.41 -4.51 0.51
C LEU A 9 -5.20 -3.61 -0.72
N PHE A 10 -5.70 -4.06 -1.85
CA PHE A 10 -5.77 -3.35 -3.12
C PHE A 10 -7.15 -2.71 -3.32
N GLY A 11 -7.22 -1.74 -4.22
CA GLY A 11 -8.44 -1.06 -4.63
C GLY A 11 -8.19 0.44 -4.81
N GLY A 12 -9.07 1.11 -5.53
CA GLY A 12 -8.96 2.52 -5.85
C GLY A 12 -9.05 3.44 -4.63
N PRO A 13 -8.73 4.73 -4.81
CA PRO A 13 -8.96 5.73 -3.78
C PRO A 13 -10.44 5.76 -3.35
N GLY A 14 -10.70 5.80 -2.05
CA GLY A 14 -12.07 5.84 -1.52
C GLY A 14 -12.77 4.50 -1.32
N THR A 15 -12.14 3.34 -1.58
CA THR A 15 -12.75 2.01 -1.34
C THR A 15 -12.76 1.57 0.13
N GLY A 16 -12.38 2.45 1.07
CA GLY A 16 -12.34 2.14 2.50
C GLY A 16 -11.15 1.30 2.97
N LYS A 17 -10.11 1.10 2.14
CA LYS A 17 -8.93 0.27 2.46
C LYS A 17 -8.30 0.57 3.81
N SER A 18 -8.01 1.84 4.10
CA SER A 18 -7.37 2.25 5.35
C SER A 18 -8.23 1.91 6.57
N THR A 19 -9.56 2.07 6.45
CA THR A 19 -10.52 1.71 7.51
C THR A 19 -10.53 0.20 7.74
N ILE A 20 -10.60 -0.59 6.67
CA ILE A 20 -10.60 -2.06 6.75
C ILE A 20 -9.26 -2.57 7.29
N ALA A 21 -8.13 -2.06 6.79
CA ALA A 21 -6.79 -2.39 7.28
C ALA A 21 -6.64 -2.10 8.78
N SER A 22 -7.09 -0.92 9.22
CA SER A 22 -7.08 -0.55 10.64
C SER A 22 -7.94 -1.49 11.47
N GLY A 23 -9.11 -1.90 10.96
CA GLY A 23 -9.98 -2.89 11.60
C GLY A 23 -9.32 -4.26 11.74
N ILE A 24 -8.72 -4.78 10.67
CA ILE A 24 -7.97 -6.05 10.67
C ILE A 24 -6.83 -5.97 11.68
N PHE A 25 -6.03 -4.91 11.62
CA PHE A 25 -4.92 -4.68 12.54
C PHE A 25 -5.37 -4.65 14.01
N CYS A 26 -6.45 -3.92 14.31
CA CYS A 26 -7.04 -3.86 15.64
C CYS A 26 -7.45 -5.24 16.14
N LEU A 27 -8.21 -5.99 15.33
CA LEU A 27 -8.65 -7.34 15.67
C LEU A 27 -7.47 -8.28 15.93
N LEU A 28 -6.43 -8.25 15.10
CA LEU A 28 -5.23 -9.06 15.28
C LEU A 28 -4.50 -8.73 16.60
N LYS A 29 -4.30 -7.45 16.91
CA LYS A 29 -3.69 -7.01 18.18
C LYS A 29 -4.53 -7.46 19.39
N LEU A 30 -5.86 -7.33 19.32
CA LEU A 30 -6.77 -7.77 20.39
C LEU A 30 -6.71 -9.27 20.65
N HIS A 31 -6.35 -10.07 19.64
CA HIS A 31 -6.17 -11.53 19.77
C HIS A 31 -4.71 -11.92 20.08
N GLY A 32 -3.86 -10.96 20.48
CA GLY A 32 -2.48 -11.22 20.89
C GLY A 32 -1.53 -11.57 19.74
N VAL A 33 -1.92 -11.33 18.49
CA VAL A 33 -1.03 -11.54 17.34
C VAL A 33 -0.01 -10.43 17.27
N ASN A 34 1.28 -10.79 17.13
CA ASN A 34 2.34 -9.82 16.89
C ASN A 34 2.22 -9.28 15.45
N THR A 35 1.43 -8.24 15.26
CA THR A 35 1.17 -7.63 13.94
C THR A 35 1.58 -6.17 13.88
N GLU A 36 1.86 -5.63 12.70
CA GLU A 36 2.08 -4.19 12.48
C GLU A 36 1.30 -3.70 11.25
N TYR A 37 0.88 -2.44 11.29
CA TYR A 37 0.16 -1.78 10.20
C TYR A 37 1.10 -0.82 9.45
N VAL A 38 1.17 -0.98 8.12
CA VAL A 38 1.95 -0.13 7.22
C VAL A 38 0.99 0.76 6.42
N THR A 39 1.09 2.08 6.64
CA THR A 39 0.31 3.10 5.95
C THR A 39 0.93 3.51 4.60
N GLU A 40 0.14 4.21 3.79
CA GLU A 40 0.53 4.74 2.49
C GLU A 40 1.57 5.88 2.60
N PHE A 41 2.76 5.67 2.03
CA PHE A 41 3.81 6.68 1.95
C PHE A 41 3.44 7.91 1.12
N PRO A 42 2.70 7.79 -0.01
CA PRO A 42 2.26 8.96 -0.76
C PRO A 42 1.43 9.95 0.06
N LYS A 43 0.65 9.50 1.04
CA LYS A 43 -0.13 10.39 1.91
C LYS A 43 0.75 11.21 2.83
N ASP A 44 1.86 10.64 3.32
CA ASP A 44 2.81 11.41 4.12
C ASP A 44 3.41 12.54 3.28
N LEU A 45 3.78 12.25 2.02
CA LEU A 45 4.23 13.28 1.08
C LEU A 45 3.15 14.33 0.76
N THR A 46 1.86 13.95 0.72
CA THR A 46 0.74 14.90 0.61
C THR A 46 0.72 15.88 1.78
N TRP A 47 0.82 15.35 3.01
CA TRP A 47 0.80 16.16 4.23
C TRP A 47 2.04 17.03 4.37
N GLU A 48 3.17 16.56 3.87
CA GLU A 48 4.43 17.31 3.79
C GLU A 48 4.46 18.31 2.61
N GLU A 49 3.37 18.43 1.84
CA GLU A 49 3.29 19.27 0.63
C GLU A 49 4.42 19.01 -0.38
N SER A 50 4.96 17.79 -0.37
CA SER A 50 6.11 17.36 -1.16
C SER A 50 5.69 16.91 -2.57
N TYR A 51 4.95 17.77 -3.27
CA TYR A 51 4.28 17.40 -4.53
C TYR A 51 5.23 17.02 -5.65
N LYS A 52 6.42 17.62 -5.70
CA LYS A 52 7.45 17.24 -6.68
C LYS A 52 7.95 15.81 -6.46
N THR A 53 8.02 15.36 -5.21
CA THR A 53 8.45 14.01 -4.84
C THR A 53 7.40 12.97 -5.24
N LEU A 54 6.12 13.33 -5.26
CA LEU A 54 5.04 12.44 -5.72
C LEU A 54 5.16 12.04 -7.20
N LEU A 55 5.95 12.76 -7.98
CA LEU A 55 6.23 12.44 -9.38
C LEU A 55 7.31 11.36 -9.51
N ASP A 56 8.08 11.07 -8.46
CA ASP A 56 9.14 10.06 -8.45
C ASP A 56 8.60 8.70 -7.98
N GLN A 57 8.05 7.92 -8.92
CA GLN A 57 7.49 6.61 -8.62
C GLN A 57 8.53 5.59 -8.13
N TYR A 58 9.81 5.75 -8.48
CA TYR A 58 10.87 4.86 -8.01
C TYR A 58 11.09 5.09 -6.52
N TYR A 59 11.24 6.34 -6.11
CA TYR A 59 11.39 6.73 -4.72
C TYR A 59 10.17 6.31 -3.89
N ILE A 60 8.96 6.57 -4.38
CA ILE A 60 7.72 6.23 -3.67
C ILE A 60 7.60 4.72 -3.46
N THR A 61 7.74 3.94 -4.53
CA THR A 61 7.60 2.48 -4.49
C THR A 61 8.63 1.82 -3.58
N THR A 62 9.89 2.26 -3.68
CA THR A 62 10.98 1.71 -2.85
C THR A 62 10.86 2.14 -1.38
N SER A 63 10.37 3.36 -1.11
CA SER A 63 10.09 3.83 0.25
C SER A 63 8.90 3.09 0.87
N GLN A 64 7.84 2.83 0.11
CA GLN A 64 6.72 1.99 0.55
C GLN A 64 7.19 0.56 0.85
N HIS A 65 8.03 -0.01 -0.01
CA HIS A 65 8.65 -1.32 0.21
C HIS A 65 9.52 -1.33 1.47
N HIS A 66 10.32 -0.29 1.72
CA HIS A 66 11.17 -0.21 2.91
C HIS A 66 10.36 -0.30 4.23
N ARG A 67 9.16 0.28 4.26
CA ARG A 67 8.25 0.20 5.43
C ARG A 67 7.80 -1.22 5.74
N VAL A 68 7.66 -2.06 4.73
CA VAL A 68 7.40 -3.50 4.87
C VAL A 68 8.69 -4.23 5.25
N TRP A 69 9.78 -3.97 4.52
CA TRP A 69 11.06 -4.64 4.70
C TRP A 69 11.60 -4.52 6.13
N ARG A 70 11.48 -3.35 6.78
CA ARG A 70 11.96 -3.13 8.15
C ARG A 70 11.29 -4.01 9.21
N LEU A 71 10.14 -4.62 8.89
CA LEU A 71 9.34 -5.46 9.78
C LEU A 71 9.62 -6.97 9.58
N ILE A 72 10.32 -7.33 8.50
CA ILE A 72 10.63 -8.73 8.19
C ILE A 72 11.46 -9.35 9.33
N GLY A 73 11.06 -10.54 9.78
CA GLY A 73 11.69 -11.23 10.90
C GLY A 73 11.33 -10.70 12.30
N LYS A 74 10.52 -9.63 12.40
CA LYS A 74 10.15 -8.99 13.68
C LYS A 74 8.70 -9.22 14.09
N VAL A 75 7.82 -9.44 13.11
CA VAL A 75 6.38 -9.61 13.32
C VAL A 75 5.86 -10.87 12.64
N ASP A 76 4.63 -11.25 12.97
CA ASP A 76 3.96 -12.44 12.45
C ASP A 76 3.10 -12.08 11.24
N ILE A 77 2.44 -10.92 11.32
CA ILE A 77 1.56 -10.41 10.26
C ILE A 77 1.83 -8.92 10.01
N ILE A 78 1.96 -8.53 8.75
CA ILE A 78 1.98 -7.14 8.31
C ILE A 78 0.66 -6.87 7.59
N VAL A 79 -0.08 -5.85 8.01
CA VAL A 79 -1.26 -5.36 7.27
C VAL A 79 -0.86 -4.11 6.51
N THR A 80 -1.24 -3.99 5.24
CA THR A 80 -1.01 -2.77 4.46
C THR A 80 -2.20 -2.46 3.56
N ASP A 81 -2.59 -1.18 3.53
CA ASP A 81 -3.57 -0.62 2.60
C ASP A 81 -2.93 0.09 1.39
N ALA A 82 -1.58 0.06 1.35
CA ALA A 82 -0.78 0.51 0.23
C ALA A 82 0.29 -0.54 -0.08
N PRO A 83 -0.08 -1.67 -0.72
CA PRO A 83 0.87 -2.62 -1.23
C PRO A 83 1.84 -1.91 -2.17
N PHE A 84 3.16 -2.08 -1.99
CA PHE A 84 4.15 -1.39 -2.82
C PHE A 84 4.03 -1.77 -4.31
N LEU A 85 3.38 -2.89 -4.62
CA LEU A 85 3.04 -3.31 -5.98
C LEU A 85 2.15 -2.29 -6.72
N LEU A 86 1.37 -1.48 -6.00
CA LEU A 86 0.56 -0.40 -6.59
C LEU A 86 1.42 0.64 -7.32
N GLY A 87 2.70 0.78 -6.98
CA GLY A 87 3.61 1.67 -7.70
C GLY A 87 3.74 1.34 -9.19
N LEU A 88 3.47 0.08 -9.58
CA LEU A 88 3.51 -0.34 -10.98
C LEU A 88 2.32 0.14 -11.82
N VAL A 89 1.23 0.58 -11.17
CA VAL A 89 0.10 1.25 -11.84
C VAL A 89 0.50 2.65 -12.29
N TYR A 90 1.41 3.29 -11.57
CA TYR A 90 1.85 4.66 -11.83
C TYR A 90 3.15 4.74 -12.65
N GLU A 91 3.98 3.69 -12.66
CA GLU A 91 5.20 3.59 -13.47
C GLU A 91 5.04 2.55 -14.57
N GLU A 92 4.57 2.99 -15.75
CA GLU A 92 4.26 2.09 -16.85
C GLU A 92 5.43 1.84 -17.83
N THR A 93 6.48 2.66 -17.79
CA THR A 93 7.43 2.73 -18.91
C THR A 93 8.66 1.85 -18.74
N ASN A 94 9.13 1.64 -17.50
CA ASN A 94 10.36 0.89 -17.24
C ASN A 94 10.12 -0.58 -16.90
N ASN A 95 10.36 -1.45 -17.88
CA ASN A 95 10.21 -2.90 -17.71
C ASN A 95 11.19 -3.52 -16.70
N TYR A 96 12.43 -3.02 -16.58
CA TYR A 96 13.38 -3.56 -15.61
C TYR A 96 12.93 -3.27 -14.18
N PHE A 97 12.38 -2.08 -13.95
CA PHE A 97 11.82 -1.71 -12.65
C PHE A 97 10.61 -2.58 -12.30
N LYS A 98 9.65 -2.70 -13.23
CA LYS A 98 8.47 -3.58 -13.08
C LYS A 98 8.86 -5.02 -12.73
N GLN A 99 9.77 -5.62 -13.48
CA GLN A 99 10.25 -6.98 -13.23
C GLN A 99 10.93 -7.09 -11.86
N SER A 100 11.71 -6.09 -11.46
CA SER A 100 12.39 -6.08 -10.15
C SER A 100 11.38 -6.03 -9.01
N VAL A 101 10.40 -5.13 -9.08
CA VAL A 101 9.34 -4.99 -8.07
C VAL A 101 8.51 -6.26 -7.98
N LEU A 102 8.09 -6.84 -9.11
CA LEU A 102 7.33 -8.11 -9.15
C LEU A 102 8.13 -9.26 -8.52
N LYS A 103 9.41 -9.38 -8.86
CA LYS A 103 10.28 -10.42 -8.28
C LYS A 103 10.42 -10.26 -6.77
N ILE A 104 10.58 -9.04 -6.28
CA ILE A 104 10.63 -8.75 -4.84
C ILE A 104 9.30 -9.10 -4.18
N PHE A 105 8.17 -8.68 -4.75
CA PHE A 105 6.84 -8.97 -4.24
C PHE A 105 6.59 -10.48 -4.11
N ASN A 106 6.95 -11.25 -5.14
CA ASN A 106 6.79 -12.70 -5.16
C ASN A 106 7.68 -13.47 -4.17
N ASN A 107 8.69 -12.82 -3.58
CA ASN A 107 9.51 -13.43 -2.53
C ASN A 107 8.87 -13.34 -1.13
N TYR A 108 7.80 -12.57 -0.97
CA TYR A 108 7.08 -12.46 0.28
C TYR A 108 5.92 -13.46 0.38
N ASN A 109 5.57 -13.83 1.62
CA ASN A 109 4.37 -14.58 1.91
C ASN A 109 3.17 -13.62 1.92
N ASN A 110 2.51 -13.45 0.77
CA ASN A 110 1.43 -12.48 0.60
C ASN A 110 0.06 -13.15 0.59
N ILE A 111 -0.93 -12.45 1.14
CA ILE A 111 -2.34 -12.64 0.82
C ILE A 111 -2.88 -11.31 0.30
N ASN A 112 -3.57 -11.36 -0.85
CA ASN A 112 -3.99 -10.17 -1.57
C ASN A 112 -5.52 -10.11 -1.60
N TYR A 113 -6.07 -8.98 -1.19
CA TYR A 113 -7.50 -8.69 -1.25
C TYR A 113 -7.72 -7.48 -2.14
N LEU A 114 -8.51 -7.63 -3.20
CA LEU A 114 -9.00 -6.51 -3.98
C LEU A 114 -10.35 -6.08 -3.39
N LEU A 115 -10.43 -4.83 -2.94
CA LEU A 115 -11.65 -4.26 -2.37
C LEU A 115 -12.43 -3.54 -3.46
N ASN A 116 -13.62 -4.04 -3.74
CA ASN A 116 -14.58 -3.43 -4.67
C ASN A 116 -15.68 -2.75 -3.85
N GLY A 117 -15.85 -1.43 -3.97
CA GLY A 117 -16.97 -0.74 -3.33
C GLY A 117 -16.83 0.78 -3.25
N ASP A 118 -17.98 1.46 -3.31
CA ASP A 118 -18.12 2.90 -3.12
C ASP A 118 -18.26 3.24 -1.63
N VAL A 119 -17.15 3.58 -0.96
CA VAL A 119 -17.23 4.34 0.30
C VAL A 119 -17.19 5.82 -0.05
N LYS A 120 -17.90 6.65 0.73
CA LYS A 120 -17.94 8.11 0.53
C LYS A 120 -16.50 8.66 0.41
N TYR A 121 -16.17 9.15 -0.79
CA TYR A 121 -14.85 9.69 -1.09
C TYR A 121 -14.54 10.87 -0.15
N MET A 122 -13.40 10.82 0.54
CA MET A 122 -12.86 11.94 1.31
C MET A 122 -11.61 12.47 0.62
N GLU A 123 -11.61 13.76 0.29
CA GLU A 123 -10.52 14.46 -0.40
C GLU A 123 -9.32 14.73 0.49
N SER A 124 -9.52 14.86 1.82
CA SER A 124 -8.44 15.17 2.76
C SER A 124 -7.31 14.12 2.71
N GLY A 125 -6.08 14.57 2.45
CA GLY A 125 -4.90 13.70 2.36
C GLY A 125 -4.74 12.97 1.02
N ARG A 126 -5.49 13.37 -0.03
CA ARG A 126 -5.35 12.87 -1.41
C ARG A 126 -4.74 13.96 -2.29
N ASN A 127 -3.90 13.56 -3.25
CA ASN A 127 -3.40 14.47 -4.29
C ASN A 127 -4.19 14.38 -5.61
N GLN A 128 -5.17 13.48 -5.65
CA GLN A 128 -5.97 13.19 -6.83
C GLN A 128 -7.40 13.69 -6.60
N THR A 129 -8.05 14.14 -7.67
CA THR A 129 -9.49 14.37 -7.69
C THR A 129 -10.25 13.04 -7.69
N LYS A 130 -11.55 13.08 -7.42
CA LYS A 130 -12.42 11.90 -7.51
C LYS A 130 -12.40 11.26 -8.92
N GLN A 131 -12.29 12.07 -9.97
CA GLN A 131 -12.27 11.58 -11.34
C GLN A 131 -10.96 10.86 -11.67
N GLU A 132 -9.81 11.43 -11.31
CA GLU A 132 -8.50 10.78 -11.44
C GLU A 132 -8.44 9.48 -10.64
N ALA A 133 -9.06 9.46 -9.46
CA ALA A 133 -9.17 8.26 -8.65
C ALA A 133 -9.96 7.13 -9.33
N GLN A 134 -11.04 7.46 -10.06
CA GLN A 134 -11.84 6.48 -10.80
C GLN A 134 -11.05 5.92 -11.99
N GLU A 135 -10.35 6.77 -12.74
CA GLU A 135 -9.51 6.32 -13.86
C GLU A 135 -8.38 5.37 -13.41
N ILE A 136 -7.86 5.57 -12.19
CA ILE A 136 -6.84 4.68 -11.61
C ILE A 136 -7.43 3.34 -11.15
N ASP A 137 -8.67 3.32 -10.65
CA ASP A 137 -9.32 2.09 -10.20
C ASP A 137 -9.62 1.12 -11.37
N GLU A 138 -9.79 1.65 -12.58
CA GLU A 138 -10.03 0.86 -13.79
C GLU A 138 -8.75 0.27 -14.44
N LYS A 139 -7.56 0.60 -13.93
CA LYS A 139 -6.26 0.09 -14.42
C LYS A 139 -5.82 -1.20 -13.73
#